data_AF-A0A3D4RP88-F1
#
_entry.id   AF-A0A3D4RP88-F1
#
_cell.length_a   1.000
_cell.length_b   1.000
_cell.length_c   1.000
_cell.angle_alpha   90.00
_cell.angle_beta   90.00
_cell.angle_gamma   90.00
#
_symmetry.space_group_name_H-M   'P 1'
#
loop_
_entity.id
_entity.type
_entity.pdbx_description
1 polymer ?
#
loop_
_entity_poly.entity_id
_entity_poly.type
_entity_poly.pdbx_seq_one_letter_code
_entity_poly.pdbx_strand_id
1 'polypeptide(L)'
;MKRSNFYLPFLLAAALVGCQDPTKESGTGGGNSTTGNTTISDSTYNNSGDFLENWDAYANGEMKVITITYSVSSVSIDGTYDGVTVTADGTDVTVVSTAKKVQYVLSGSCSDGSFKVYSDNKFVLQLNGLTLHNPSGPAINIQKGKTMESDGGYPHKSVFVLLTGTNTLSDGSNYSQSVTVDGTDEDQKACFFSEGQLIFSGSGTLNITGNNRHAVRSDDYIRLRNSVTINATAIGEDAINGNEYLIVDGGTYSLSVSAAKGKGFKADTILIAGGTTSITCTGSSAEGIEADYLTINDGQVECLAKDDGINAAKSIVINGGYIYTRGTNNDGLDSNGTITINGGVVVAVGTQTPEEGIDCDQNNFTITGGIILGIGGASSIPTSSTCTQPSLLYGGSCTANTRISLLDSEGNIVLTYVPEAALRQMTLLLSAPTMTQGSAYTLVSGGTYTASTSADALSFHNLTNAGTLSSPTTLTSATLSSVVTTVGNVSGGGGNPGGGPGGGGGRPGGH
;
A
#
# COMPACT_ATOMS: atom_id res chain seq x y z
N MET A 1 -54.61 -20.67 -21.72
CA MET A 1 -54.82 -22.09 -22.12
C MET A 1 -53.84 -22.38 -23.26
N LYS A 2 -53.18 -23.54 -23.21
CA LYS A 2 -52.09 -24.07 -24.08
C LYS A 2 -50.65 -23.72 -23.69
N ARG A 3 -50.01 -24.73 -23.07
CA ARG A 3 -48.57 -24.98 -22.97
C ARG A 3 -48.08 -25.59 -24.30
N SER A 4 -46.84 -25.33 -24.68
CA SER A 4 -46.02 -26.28 -25.43
C SER A 4 -44.54 -26.03 -25.16
N ASN A 5 -43.91 -26.97 -24.45
CA ASN A 5 -42.45 -27.12 -24.39
C ASN A 5 -41.95 -27.71 -25.71
N PHE A 6 -40.79 -27.28 -26.19
CA PHE A 6 -39.95 -28.11 -27.06
C PHE A 6 -38.47 -27.90 -26.73
N TYR A 7 -37.75 -29.01 -26.62
CA TYR A 7 -36.35 -29.12 -26.26
C TYR A 7 -35.40 -28.84 -27.44
N LEU A 8 -34.19 -28.42 -27.07
CA LEU A 8 -32.90 -28.29 -27.76
C LEU A 8 -32.67 -29.18 -29.02
N PRO A 9 -31.82 -28.73 -29.97
CA PRO A 9 -30.51 -29.38 -30.04
C PRO A 9 -29.32 -28.43 -30.27
N PHE A 10 -28.20 -28.87 -29.72
CA PHE A 10 -26.83 -28.42 -29.95
C PHE A 10 -26.49 -28.46 -31.45
N LEU A 11 -25.89 -27.39 -32.00
CA LEU A 11 -25.13 -27.47 -33.23
C LEU A 11 -23.84 -26.63 -33.11
N LEU A 12 -22.74 -27.32 -33.32
CA LEU A 12 -21.35 -26.86 -33.32
C LEU A 12 -21.02 -26.26 -34.70
N ALA A 13 -20.52 -25.02 -34.77
CA ALA A 13 -19.67 -24.55 -35.87
C ALA A 13 -18.93 -23.25 -35.49
N ALA A 14 -17.64 -23.23 -35.81
CA ALA A 14 -16.64 -22.21 -35.52
C ALA A 14 -16.80 -20.93 -36.35
N ALA A 15 -16.33 -19.80 -35.80
CA ALA A 15 -15.22 -18.99 -36.35
C ALA A 15 -15.25 -17.53 -35.83
N LEU A 16 -14.11 -17.14 -35.22
CA LEU A 16 -13.36 -15.89 -35.43
C LEU A 16 -13.96 -14.50 -35.10
N VAL A 17 -13.18 -13.80 -34.25
CA VAL A 17 -12.90 -12.34 -34.16
C VAL A 17 -13.84 -11.48 -33.31
N GLY A 18 -13.23 -10.78 -32.34
CA GLY A 18 -13.61 -9.40 -32.00
C GLY A 18 -13.62 -9.09 -30.50
N CYS A 19 -12.62 -8.34 -30.02
CA CYS A 19 -12.66 -7.59 -28.76
C CYS A 19 -13.87 -6.64 -28.68
N GLN A 20 -14.40 -6.40 -27.46
CA GLN A 20 -15.11 -5.18 -27.00
C GLN A 20 -15.19 -5.25 -25.46
N ASP A 21 -14.48 -4.43 -24.69
CA ASP A 21 -14.65 -2.99 -24.33
C ASP A 21 -15.88 -2.73 -23.41
N PRO A 22 -15.68 -2.50 -22.09
CA PRO A 22 -16.75 -2.34 -21.10
C PRO A 22 -17.23 -0.88 -21.01
N THR A 23 -18.27 -0.53 -21.76
CA THR A 23 -19.07 0.71 -21.55
C THR A 23 -20.58 0.45 -21.49
N LYS A 24 -21.04 -0.58 -20.77
CA LYS A 24 -22.44 -0.61 -20.28
C LYS A 24 -22.78 -1.71 -19.26
N GLU A 25 -23.51 -1.31 -18.22
CA GLU A 25 -24.19 -2.17 -17.24
C GLU A 25 -25.51 -2.78 -17.72
N SER A 26 -25.83 -4.01 -17.26
CA SER A 26 -26.95 -4.31 -16.31
C SER A 26 -27.18 -5.84 -16.19
N GLY A 27 -27.44 -6.29 -14.95
CA GLY A 27 -27.37 -7.68 -14.43
C GLY A 27 -28.36 -8.73 -14.98
N THR A 28 -28.42 -9.98 -14.50
CA THR A 28 -28.38 -10.49 -13.11
C THR A 28 -28.20 -12.02 -13.10
N GLY A 29 -27.60 -12.58 -12.02
CA GLY A 29 -28.02 -13.87 -11.44
C GLY A 29 -27.07 -15.09 -11.45
N GLY A 30 -26.34 -15.30 -10.34
CA GLY A 30 -26.40 -16.57 -9.57
C GLY A 30 -25.34 -17.67 -9.72
N GLY A 31 -24.33 -17.66 -8.83
CA GLY A 31 -23.89 -18.83 -8.05
C GLY A 31 -22.75 -19.71 -8.57
N ASN A 32 -21.55 -19.60 -7.97
CA ASN A 32 -21.01 -20.63 -7.07
C ASN A 32 -19.79 -20.08 -6.30
N SER A 33 -19.83 -20.19 -4.97
CA SER A 33 -18.75 -19.77 -4.06
C SER A 33 -17.63 -20.80 -4.07
N THR A 34 -16.50 -20.42 -4.63
CA THR A 34 -15.18 -20.95 -4.30
C THR A 34 -14.40 -19.79 -3.69
N THR A 35 -13.97 -19.95 -2.44
CA THR A 35 -13.00 -19.07 -1.77
C THR A 35 -11.68 -19.13 -2.53
N GLY A 36 -11.62 -18.36 -3.62
CA GLY A 36 -10.46 -18.19 -4.47
C GLY A 36 -9.54 -17.16 -3.84
N ASN A 37 -8.35 -17.61 -3.44
CA ASN A 37 -7.18 -16.76 -3.30
C ASN A 37 -7.02 -16.01 -4.63
N THR A 38 -7.48 -14.76 -4.70
CA THR A 38 -7.39 -13.98 -5.93
C THR A 38 -5.97 -13.46 -5.98
N THR A 39 -5.06 -14.28 -6.48
CA THR A 39 -3.77 -13.80 -6.96
C THR A 39 -4.08 -12.76 -8.02
N ILE A 40 -3.94 -11.48 -7.69
CA ILE A 40 -4.13 -10.39 -8.65
C ILE A 40 -2.99 -10.52 -9.66
N SER A 41 -3.32 -11.13 -10.81
CA SER A 41 -2.37 -11.28 -11.90
C SER A 41 -2.15 -9.92 -12.57
N ASP A 42 -0.93 -9.71 -13.06
CA ASP A 42 -0.45 -8.53 -13.81
C ASP A 42 -1.45 -8.05 -14.91
N SER A 43 -2.21 -8.98 -15.49
CA SER A 43 -3.21 -8.68 -16.53
C SER A 43 -4.40 -7.83 -16.09
N THR A 44 -4.73 -7.78 -14.79
CA THR A 44 -5.81 -6.94 -14.23
C THR A 44 -5.39 -5.48 -14.08
N TYR A 45 -4.08 -5.20 -14.16
CA TYR A 45 -3.47 -3.91 -13.84
C TYR A 45 -2.90 -3.15 -15.05
N ASN A 46 -2.85 -3.83 -16.20
CA ASN A 46 -2.33 -3.26 -17.44
C ASN A 46 -3.38 -2.41 -18.17
N ASN A 47 -4.03 -1.49 -17.45
CA ASN A 47 -4.88 -0.48 -18.06
C ASN A 47 -4.00 0.57 -18.76
N SER A 48 -3.68 0.28 -20.03
CA SER A 48 -2.92 1.21 -20.89
C SER A 48 -3.53 2.62 -20.97
N GLY A 49 -4.82 2.79 -20.65
CA GLY A 49 -5.51 4.08 -20.59
C GLY A 49 -5.08 4.97 -19.42
N ASP A 50 -4.39 4.42 -18.42
CA ASP A 50 -3.81 5.15 -17.28
C ASP A 50 -2.46 5.77 -17.61
N PHE A 51 -1.89 5.50 -18.78
CA PHE A 51 -0.55 5.96 -19.10
C PHE A 51 -0.69 7.24 -19.88
N LEU A 52 -0.16 8.33 -19.33
CA LEU A 52 -0.23 9.65 -19.94
C LEU A 52 0.38 9.64 -21.35
N GLU A 53 1.46 8.89 -21.54
CA GLU A 53 2.13 8.68 -22.82
C GLU A 53 1.26 7.97 -23.88
N ASN A 54 0.23 7.22 -23.46
CA ASN A 54 -0.71 6.57 -24.37
C ASN A 54 -1.90 7.48 -24.72
N TRP A 55 -2.00 8.65 -24.10
CA TRP A 55 -3.00 9.62 -24.48
C TRP A 55 -2.52 10.41 -25.70
N ASP A 56 -3.05 10.08 -26.89
CA ASP A 56 -2.65 10.69 -28.17
C ASP A 56 -2.55 12.22 -28.14
N ALA A 57 -3.48 12.89 -27.46
CA ALA A 57 -3.48 14.35 -27.35
C ALA A 57 -2.24 14.88 -26.62
N TYR A 58 -1.78 14.17 -25.59
CA TYR A 58 -0.56 14.50 -24.88
C TYR A 58 0.68 14.13 -25.71
N ALA A 59 0.74 12.91 -26.24
CA ALA A 59 1.87 12.42 -27.01
C ALA A 59 2.18 13.26 -28.26
N ASN A 60 1.14 13.78 -28.91
CA ASN A 60 1.26 14.61 -30.12
C ASN A 60 1.32 16.12 -29.82
N GLY A 61 1.35 16.54 -28.55
CA GLY A 61 1.43 17.96 -28.17
C GLY A 61 0.17 18.77 -28.50
N GLU A 62 -1.00 18.14 -28.52
CA GLU A 62 -2.30 18.76 -28.82
C GLU A 62 -3.05 19.28 -27.58
N MET A 63 -2.39 19.28 -26.41
CA MET A 63 -3.00 19.73 -25.17
C MET A 63 -3.26 21.23 -25.20
N LYS A 64 -4.43 21.64 -24.71
CA LYS A 64 -4.75 23.02 -24.37
C LYS A 64 -4.05 23.36 -23.06
N VAL A 65 -2.85 23.93 -23.17
CA VAL A 65 -2.00 24.24 -22.02
C VAL A 65 -2.38 25.58 -21.42
N ILE A 66 -2.73 25.57 -20.14
CA ILE A 66 -2.95 26.75 -19.31
C ILE A 66 -1.89 26.75 -18.20
N THR A 67 -1.07 27.79 -18.16
CA THR A 67 0.00 27.94 -17.16
C THR A 67 -0.47 28.88 -16.06
N ILE A 68 -0.33 28.44 -14.82
CA ILE A 68 -0.73 29.16 -13.61
C ILE A 68 0.52 29.29 -12.73
N THR A 69 1.04 30.51 -12.64
CA THR A 69 2.28 30.79 -11.89
C THR A 69 1.96 31.60 -10.64
N TYR A 70 2.19 30.98 -9.49
CA TYR A 70 2.01 31.59 -8.18
C TYR A 70 3.18 32.50 -7.82
N SER A 71 2.85 33.68 -7.32
CA SER A 71 3.75 34.58 -6.61
C SER A 71 3.27 34.74 -5.17
N VAL A 72 4.02 35.49 -4.35
CA VAL A 72 3.72 35.68 -2.93
C VAL A 72 2.30 36.23 -2.68
N SER A 73 1.78 37.07 -3.58
CA SER A 73 0.48 37.76 -3.38
C SER A 73 -0.39 37.83 -4.63
N SER A 74 -0.04 37.10 -5.69
CA SER A 74 -0.80 37.11 -6.94
C SER A 74 -0.55 35.85 -7.77
N VAL A 75 -1.38 35.64 -8.77
CA VAL A 75 -1.26 34.55 -9.75
C VAL A 75 -1.23 35.13 -11.15
N SER A 76 -0.29 34.65 -11.98
CA SER A 76 -0.29 34.90 -13.42
C SER A 76 -0.93 33.70 -14.13
N ILE A 77 -1.88 33.98 -15.03
CA ILE A 77 -2.56 32.95 -15.82
C ILE A 77 -2.24 33.21 -17.30
N ASP A 78 -1.69 32.21 -17.97
CA ASP A 78 -1.40 32.23 -19.40
C ASP A 78 -2.11 31.06 -20.10
N GLY A 79 -2.69 31.31 -21.29
CA GLY A 79 -3.56 30.39 -22.00
C GLY A 79 -5.05 30.62 -21.71
N THR A 80 -5.86 30.69 -22.77
CA THR A 80 -7.33 30.82 -22.69
C THR A 80 -7.95 29.99 -23.79
N TYR A 81 -8.94 29.17 -23.44
CA TYR A 81 -9.58 28.26 -24.37
C TYR A 81 -11.09 28.17 -24.09
N ASP A 82 -11.86 27.98 -25.16
CA ASP A 82 -13.30 27.76 -25.05
C ASP A 82 -13.62 26.56 -24.16
N GLY A 83 -14.56 26.75 -23.23
CA GLY A 83 -14.99 25.74 -22.27
C GLY A 83 -14.11 25.64 -21.02
N VAL A 84 -13.13 26.53 -20.83
CA VAL A 84 -12.37 26.63 -19.57
C VAL A 84 -12.50 28.03 -18.99
N THR A 85 -12.94 28.12 -17.74
CA THR A 85 -12.96 29.36 -16.95
C THR A 85 -11.95 29.21 -15.82
N VAL A 86 -11.00 30.14 -15.72
CA VAL A 86 -10.04 30.23 -14.61
C VAL A 86 -10.29 31.55 -13.90
N THR A 87 -10.62 31.48 -12.61
CA THR A 87 -10.81 32.65 -11.74
C THR A 87 -9.79 32.62 -10.62
N ALA A 88 -9.18 33.78 -10.34
CA ALA A 88 -8.34 33.97 -9.17
C ALA A 88 -9.00 34.99 -8.22
N ASP A 89 -9.20 34.60 -6.97
CA ASP A 89 -9.50 35.53 -5.87
C ASP A 89 -8.24 35.66 -5.02
N GLY A 90 -7.51 36.75 -5.21
CA GLY A 90 -6.14 36.87 -4.71
C GLY A 90 -5.23 35.76 -5.27
N THR A 91 -4.87 34.81 -4.40
CA THR A 91 -4.01 33.66 -4.68
C THR A 91 -4.77 32.33 -4.69
N ASP A 92 -6.08 32.34 -4.48
CA ASP A 92 -6.94 31.17 -4.62
C ASP A 92 -7.44 31.04 -6.05
N VAL A 93 -7.02 29.97 -6.73
CA VAL A 93 -7.40 29.70 -8.11
C VAL A 93 -8.51 28.67 -8.16
N THR A 94 -9.60 28.99 -8.86
CA THR A 94 -10.68 28.06 -9.19
C THR A 94 -10.80 27.91 -10.69
N VAL A 95 -10.88 26.66 -11.14
CA VAL A 95 -11.07 26.29 -12.54
C VAL A 95 -12.40 25.56 -12.71
N VAL A 96 -13.18 25.94 -13.73
CA VAL A 96 -14.35 25.20 -14.19
C VAL A 96 -14.15 24.87 -15.66
N SER A 97 -14.15 23.57 -16.00
CA SER A 97 -13.82 23.11 -17.36
C SER A 97 -14.81 22.07 -17.88
N THR A 98 -15.39 22.36 -19.04
CA THR A 98 -16.12 21.40 -19.88
C THR A 98 -15.27 20.93 -21.08
N ALA A 99 -14.07 21.50 -21.23
CA ALA A 99 -13.17 21.21 -22.34
C ALA A 99 -12.43 19.88 -22.18
N LYS A 100 -12.19 19.22 -23.32
CA LYS A 100 -11.30 18.06 -23.45
C LYS A 100 -9.86 18.49 -23.72
N LYS A 101 -8.92 17.58 -23.43
CA LYS A 101 -7.48 17.72 -23.74
C LYS A 101 -6.85 18.94 -23.06
N VAL A 102 -7.16 19.17 -21.79
CA VAL A 102 -6.63 20.33 -21.04
C VAL A 102 -5.45 19.90 -20.17
N GLN A 103 -4.43 20.75 -20.12
CA GLN A 103 -3.29 20.61 -19.22
C GLN A 103 -3.15 21.90 -18.41
N TYR A 104 -3.14 21.77 -17.08
CA TYR A 104 -2.83 22.85 -16.16
C TYR A 104 -1.39 22.69 -15.69
N VAL A 105 -0.54 23.70 -15.93
CA VAL A 105 0.84 23.72 -15.46
C VAL A 105 0.93 24.67 -14.29
N LEU A 106 1.15 24.13 -13.09
CA LEU A 106 1.29 24.91 -11.86
C LEU A 106 2.75 25.09 -11.50
N SER A 107 3.16 26.33 -11.19
CA SER A 107 4.53 26.65 -10.79
C SER A 107 4.57 27.85 -9.83
N GLY A 108 5.75 28.14 -9.29
CA GLY A 108 5.96 29.30 -8.42
C GLY A 108 5.72 28.99 -6.94
N SER A 109 5.59 30.03 -6.11
CA SER A 109 5.51 29.88 -4.66
C SER A 109 4.48 30.80 -4.03
N CYS A 110 3.61 30.26 -3.17
CA CYS A 110 2.63 31.01 -2.39
C CYS A 110 2.41 30.36 -1.01
N SER A 111 2.35 31.18 0.04
CA SER A 111 2.14 30.71 1.42
C SER A 111 0.68 30.72 1.87
N ASP A 112 -0.21 31.31 1.06
CA ASP A 112 -1.64 31.39 1.33
C ASP A 112 -2.38 31.38 0.00
N GLY A 113 -2.55 30.19 -0.57
CA GLY A 113 -3.25 30.02 -1.83
C GLY A 113 -3.62 28.58 -2.09
N SER A 114 -4.57 28.40 -2.99
CA SER A 114 -5.11 27.10 -3.36
C SER A 114 -5.26 26.94 -4.87
N PHE A 115 -5.34 25.69 -5.32
CA PHE A 115 -5.78 25.33 -6.65
C PHE A 115 -6.99 24.40 -6.56
N LYS A 116 -8.13 24.86 -7.07
CA LYS A 116 -9.38 24.10 -7.15
C LYS A 116 -9.79 23.90 -8.59
N VAL A 117 -10.30 22.72 -8.93
CA VAL A 117 -10.81 22.44 -10.28
C VAL A 117 -12.07 21.58 -10.25
N TYR A 118 -13.05 21.96 -11.07
CA TYR A 118 -14.19 21.14 -11.47
C TYR A 118 -14.03 20.85 -12.97
N SER A 119 -13.93 19.59 -13.34
CA SER A 119 -13.72 19.21 -14.75
C SER A 119 -14.65 18.08 -15.15
N ASP A 120 -15.34 18.25 -16.28
CA ASP A 120 -16.18 17.19 -16.85
C ASP A 120 -15.36 16.09 -17.53
N ASN A 121 -14.09 16.37 -17.81
CA ASN A 121 -13.20 15.49 -18.56
C ASN A 121 -11.90 15.23 -17.80
N LYS A 122 -11.24 14.12 -18.12
CA LYS A 122 -9.87 13.86 -17.68
C LYS A 122 -8.93 14.97 -18.17
N PHE A 123 -7.92 15.28 -17.37
CA PHE A 123 -6.97 16.35 -17.66
C PHE A 123 -5.58 16.03 -17.11
N VAL A 124 -4.59 16.81 -17.53
CA VAL A 124 -3.23 16.76 -17.00
C VAL A 124 -3.04 17.88 -15.99
N LEU A 125 -2.56 17.53 -14.80
CA LEU A 125 -2.10 18.46 -13.79
C LEU A 125 -0.59 18.34 -13.67
N GLN A 126 0.14 19.28 -14.25
CA GLN A 126 1.60 19.30 -14.13
C GLN A 126 2.01 20.18 -12.96
N LEU A 127 2.74 19.61 -12.00
CA LEU A 127 3.39 20.36 -10.92
C LEU A 127 4.85 20.58 -11.31
N ASN A 128 5.21 21.84 -11.58
CA ASN A 128 6.50 22.22 -12.14
C ASN A 128 7.25 23.18 -11.22
N GLY A 129 7.84 22.65 -10.15
CA GLY A 129 8.53 23.47 -9.15
C GLY A 129 7.58 24.32 -8.31
N LEU A 130 6.39 23.80 -8.00
CA LEU A 130 5.36 24.49 -7.21
C LEU A 130 5.66 24.40 -5.72
N THR A 131 5.55 25.50 -4.98
CA THR A 131 5.44 25.51 -3.51
C THR A 131 4.15 26.19 -3.10
N LEU A 132 3.17 25.45 -2.60
CA LEU A 132 1.83 25.96 -2.32
C LEU A 132 1.37 25.56 -0.93
N HIS A 133 1.07 26.56 -0.10
CA HIS A 133 0.42 26.36 1.19
C HIS A 133 -0.96 27.03 1.19
N ASN A 134 -1.98 26.27 1.60
CA ASN A 134 -3.28 26.83 1.96
C ASN A 134 -3.46 26.71 3.49
N PRO A 135 -3.51 27.80 4.27
CA PRO A 135 -3.64 27.75 5.73
C PRO A 135 -5.05 27.38 6.22
N SER A 136 -6.05 27.35 5.34
CA SER A 136 -7.47 27.27 5.72
C SER A 136 -8.27 26.17 5.00
N GLY A 137 -7.60 25.36 4.17
CA GLY A 137 -8.19 24.29 3.36
C GLY A 137 -7.13 23.47 2.61
N PRO A 138 -7.53 22.64 1.64
CA PRO A 138 -6.61 21.90 0.77
C PRO A 138 -5.70 22.81 -0.06
N ALA A 139 -4.46 22.39 -0.30
CA ALA A 139 -3.60 23.06 -1.28
C ALA A 139 -4.10 22.80 -2.72
N ILE A 140 -4.50 21.56 -3.00
CA ILE A 140 -5.09 21.14 -4.27
C ILE A 140 -6.40 20.40 -4.00
N ASN A 141 -7.51 20.91 -4.56
CA ASN A 141 -8.84 20.36 -4.39
C ASN A 141 -9.50 20.05 -5.75
N ILE A 142 -9.59 18.78 -6.13
CA ILE A 142 -10.17 18.35 -7.40
C ILE A 142 -11.57 17.80 -7.16
N GLN A 143 -12.57 18.50 -7.67
CA GLN A 143 -13.98 18.19 -7.47
C GLN A 143 -14.59 17.52 -8.72
N LYS A 144 -15.73 16.85 -8.53
CA LYS A 144 -16.60 16.40 -9.63
C LYS A 144 -16.91 17.54 -10.60
N GLY A 145 -17.07 17.21 -11.88
CA GLY A 145 -17.48 18.16 -12.91
C GLY A 145 -18.87 18.71 -12.67
N LYS A 146 -19.29 19.66 -13.51
CA LYS A 146 -20.53 20.42 -13.35
C LYS A 146 -21.60 20.08 -14.37
N THR A 147 -21.28 19.29 -15.39
CA THR A 147 -22.28 18.81 -16.34
C THR A 147 -22.76 17.43 -15.94
N MET A 148 -24.06 17.28 -15.70
CA MET A 148 -24.67 15.98 -15.42
C MET A 148 -24.50 15.02 -16.60
N GLU A 149 -24.05 13.80 -16.30
CA GLU A 149 -23.96 12.71 -17.26
C GLU A 149 -25.33 12.03 -17.45
N SER A 150 -25.44 11.19 -18.49
CA SER A 150 -26.72 10.55 -18.84
C SER A 150 -27.27 9.59 -17.79
N ASP A 151 -26.43 9.14 -16.85
CA ASP A 151 -26.79 8.27 -15.72
C ASP A 151 -27.32 9.04 -14.51
N GLY A 152 -27.33 10.38 -14.56
CA GLY A 152 -27.77 11.22 -13.45
C GLY A 152 -26.68 11.49 -12.41
N GLY A 153 -25.42 11.15 -12.69
CA GLY A 153 -24.26 11.52 -11.88
C GLY A 153 -23.51 12.74 -12.44
N TYR A 154 -22.60 13.29 -11.64
CA TYR A 154 -21.58 14.22 -12.13
C TYR A 154 -20.30 13.45 -12.46
N PRO A 155 -19.55 13.86 -13.49
CA PRO A 155 -18.32 13.18 -13.88
C PRO A 155 -17.21 13.41 -12.85
N HIS A 156 -16.47 12.36 -12.54
CA HIS A 156 -15.31 12.35 -11.65
C HIS A 156 -14.21 11.58 -12.38
N LYS A 157 -13.51 12.28 -13.27
CA LYS A 157 -12.61 11.67 -14.27
C LYS A 157 -11.16 11.68 -13.79
N SER A 158 -10.34 10.84 -14.42
CA SER A 158 -8.92 10.70 -14.10
C SER A 158 -8.13 12.00 -14.20
N VAL A 159 -7.20 12.16 -13.28
CA VAL A 159 -6.23 13.24 -13.25
C VAL A 159 -4.84 12.65 -13.45
N PHE A 160 -4.20 12.99 -14.57
CA PHE A 160 -2.79 12.64 -14.78
C PHE A 160 -1.93 13.70 -14.09
N VAL A 161 -1.33 13.35 -12.96
CA VAL A 161 -0.45 14.23 -12.20
C VAL A 161 0.97 14.07 -12.73
N LEU A 162 1.49 15.07 -13.44
CA LEU A 162 2.85 15.06 -13.98
C LEU A 162 3.78 15.85 -13.05
N LEU A 163 4.65 15.16 -12.33
CA LEU A 163 5.64 15.79 -11.45
C LEU A 163 6.90 16.15 -12.25
N THR A 164 7.24 17.44 -12.27
CA THR A 164 8.53 17.95 -12.76
C THR A 164 9.19 18.86 -11.70
N GLY A 165 10.51 18.78 -11.58
CA GLY A 165 11.24 19.48 -10.51
C GLY A 165 10.84 19.03 -9.11
N THR A 166 11.07 19.90 -8.12
CA THR A 166 10.68 19.65 -6.71
C THR A 166 9.46 20.47 -6.37
N ASN A 167 8.39 19.80 -5.95
CA ASN A 167 7.12 20.41 -5.58
C ASN A 167 6.89 20.26 -4.07
N THR A 168 6.30 21.25 -3.42
CA THR A 168 6.00 21.25 -2.00
C THR A 168 4.57 21.71 -1.77
N LEU A 169 3.75 20.89 -1.12
CA LEU A 169 2.35 21.20 -0.80
C LEU A 169 2.12 21.10 0.71
N SER A 170 1.34 22.02 1.29
CA SER A 170 0.87 21.89 2.67
C SER A 170 -0.50 22.53 2.86
N ASP A 171 -1.38 21.89 3.63
CA ASP A 171 -2.71 22.45 3.97
C ASP A 171 -2.73 23.05 5.39
N GLY A 172 -3.88 23.59 5.77
CA GLY A 172 -4.13 24.12 7.11
C GLY A 172 -4.35 22.99 8.10
N SER A 173 -4.18 23.26 9.40
CA SER A 173 -4.54 22.29 10.45
C SER A 173 -6.05 22.19 10.69
N ASN A 174 -6.82 23.17 10.20
CA ASN A 174 -8.27 23.23 10.30
C ASN A 174 -8.84 23.71 8.97
N TYR A 175 -9.85 23.02 8.45
CA TYR A 175 -10.60 23.49 7.29
C TYR A 175 -11.72 24.38 7.79
N SER A 176 -11.66 25.63 7.39
CA SER A 176 -12.37 26.69 8.10
C SER A 176 -13.89 26.67 7.89
N GLN A 177 -14.41 26.01 6.84
CA GLN A 177 -15.84 25.97 6.49
C GLN A 177 -16.18 24.72 5.66
N SER A 178 -17.38 24.16 5.84
CA SER A 178 -18.01 23.35 4.79
C SER A 178 -18.26 24.26 3.59
N VAL A 179 -17.79 23.84 2.42
CA VAL A 179 -17.94 24.61 1.18
C VAL A 179 -19.07 24.01 0.37
N THR A 180 -20.19 24.72 0.25
CA THR A 180 -21.30 24.33 -0.62
C THR A 180 -21.24 25.16 -1.90
N VAL A 181 -21.12 24.50 -3.05
CA VAL A 181 -21.17 25.13 -4.38
C VAL A 181 -22.32 24.54 -5.16
N ASP A 182 -23.15 25.40 -5.74
CA ASP A 182 -24.34 25.03 -6.52
C ASP A 182 -25.30 24.07 -5.77
N GLY A 183 -25.36 24.18 -4.44
CA GLY A 183 -26.19 23.33 -3.57
C GLY A 183 -25.60 21.96 -3.28
N THR A 184 -24.35 21.71 -3.68
CA THR A 184 -23.60 20.48 -3.39
C THR A 184 -22.42 20.78 -2.49
N ASP A 185 -22.23 19.96 -1.46
CA ASP A 185 -21.06 20.08 -0.60
C ASP A 185 -19.82 19.54 -1.31
N GLU A 186 -18.73 20.29 -1.21
CA GLU A 186 -17.42 19.86 -1.64
C GLU A 186 -16.80 18.93 -0.60
N ASP A 187 -16.15 17.89 -1.10
CA ASP A 187 -15.26 17.10 -0.27
C ASP A 187 -13.89 17.78 -0.16
N GLN A 188 -13.39 17.86 1.07
CA GLN A 188 -12.09 18.41 1.39
C GLN A 188 -11.41 17.43 2.34
N LYS A 189 -10.89 16.34 1.78
CA LYS A 189 -10.40 15.20 2.56
C LYS A 189 -8.87 15.14 2.68
N ALA A 190 -8.12 15.99 1.99
CA ALA A 190 -6.66 15.98 2.02
C ALA A 190 -6.01 17.29 1.57
N CYS A 191 -4.71 17.42 1.84
CA CYS A 191 -3.88 18.50 1.27
C CYS A 191 -3.91 18.48 -0.27
N PHE A 192 -3.82 17.29 -0.87
CA PHE A 192 -4.12 17.03 -2.27
C PHE A 192 -5.26 16.02 -2.35
N PHE A 193 -6.46 16.52 -2.64
CA PHE A 193 -7.68 15.72 -2.75
C PHE A 193 -8.20 15.62 -4.20
N SER A 194 -8.79 14.47 -4.54
CA SER A 194 -9.62 14.29 -5.74
C SER A 194 -10.85 13.42 -5.51
N GLU A 195 -11.98 13.85 -6.05
CA GLU A 195 -13.21 13.03 -6.22
C GLU A 195 -13.04 11.90 -7.26
N GLY A 196 -12.03 12.02 -8.12
CA GLY A 196 -11.71 11.04 -9.16
C GLY A 196 -10.29 10.50 -9.00
N GLN A 197 -9.84 9.78 -10.03
CA GLN A 197 -8.61 8.99 -9.98
C GLN A 197 -7.37 9.88 -10.02
N LEU A 198 -6.35 9.55 -9.23
CA LEU A 198 -5.05 10.23 -9.26
C LEU A 198 -3.97 9.33 -9.83
N ILE A 199 -3.38 9.71 -10.96
CA ILE A 199 -2.32 8.94 -11.62
C ILE A 199 -1.03 9.77 -11.64
N PHE A 200 -0.14 9.50 -10.70
CA PHE A 200 1.13 10.20 -10.56
C PHE A 200 2.18 9.66 -11.53
N SER A 201 2.78 10.55 -12.31
CA SER A 201 3.79 10.28 -13.34
C SER A 201 4.91 11.33 -13.29
N GLY A 202 5.92 11.16 -14.14
CA GLY A 202 7.06 12.08 -14.23
C GLY A 202 8.17 11.73 -13.26
N SER A 203 9.28 12.46 -13.35
CA SER A 203 10.51 12.21 -12.59
C SER A 203 10.76 13.24 -11.48
N GLY A 204 9.78 14.11 -11.21
CA GLY A 204 9.86 15.11 -10.15
C GLY A 204 9.58 14.52 -8.75
N THR A 205 9.85 15.33 -7.74
CA THR A 205 9.56 15.03 -6.34
C THR A 205 8.33 15.82 -5.89
N LEU A 206 7.46 15.19 -5.11
CA LEU A 206 6.41 15.84 -4.33
C LEU A 206 6.72 15.70 -2.84
N ASN A 207 6.98 16.81 -2.17
CA ASN A 207 6.95 16.90 -0.72
C ASN A 207 5.56 17.37 -0.30
N ILE A 208 4.87 16.64 0.57
CA ILE A 208 3.50 16.98 0.94
C ILE A 208 3.25 16.81 2.43
N THR A 209 2.59 17.80 3.04
CA THR A 209 2.20 17.77 4.45
C THR A 209 0.68 17.88 4.57
N GLY A 210 0.04 16.82 5.07
CA GLY A 210 -1.37 16.80 5.47
C GLY A 210 -1.52 17.09 6.96
N ASN A 211 -1.81 18.34 7.30
CA ASN A 211 -2.00 18.84 8.65
C ASN A 211 -3.42 18.61 9.19
N ASN A 212 -4.46 18.68 8.35
CA ASN A 212 -5.86 18.50 8.80
C ASN A 212 -6.36 17.05 8.67
N ARG A 213 -6.15 16.43 7.51
CA ARG A 213 -6.62 15.08 7.18
C ARG A 213 -5.50 14.29 6.48
N HIS A 214 -5.78 13.65 5.34
CA HIS A 214 -4.76 12.91 4.61
C HIS A 214 -3.78 13.87 3.91
N ALA A 215 -2.57 13.40 3.60
CA ALA A 215 -1.68 14.16 2.71
C ALA A 215 -2.17 14.06 1.26
N VAL A 216 -2.43 12.85 0.76
CA VAL A 216 -3.04 12.60 -0.56
C VAL A 216 -4.26 11.70 -0.41
N ARG A 217 -5.39 12.10 -1.02
CA ARG A 217 -6.63 11.31 -1.03
C ARG A 217 -7.31 11.32 -2.39
N SER A 218 -7.77 10.16 -2.83
CA SER A 218 -8.66 9.98 -3.96
C SER A 218 -9.90 9.22 -3.51
N ASP A 219 -11.10 9.70 -3.87
CA ASP A 219 -12.35 8.93 -3.65
C ASP A 219 -12.54 7.77 -4.65
N ASP A 220 -11.64 7.65 -5.63
CA ASP A 220 -11.46 6.49 -6.50
C ASP A 220 -10.03 5.91 -6.26
N TYR A 221 -9.31 5.39 -7.26
CA TYR A 221 -7.96 4.87 -7.09
C TYR A 221 -6.83 5.90 -7.21
N ILE A 222 -5.70 5.56 -6.59
CA ILE A 222 -4.40 6.21 -6.77
C ILE A 222 -3.45 5.24 -7.47
N ARG A 223 -2.76 5.71 -8.51
CA ARG A 223 -1.67 4.99 -9.16
C ARG A 223 -0.37 5.79 -9.10
N LEU A 224 0.70 5.16 -8.63
CA LEU A 224 2.03 5.75 -8.50
C LEU A 224 2.98 5.05 -9.48
N ARG A 225 3.40 5.76 -10.53
CA ARG A 225 4.23 5.19 -11.62
C ARG A 225 5.70 5.05 -11.20
N ASN A 226 6.45 4.24 -11.96
CA ASN A 226 7.83 3.83 -11.68
C ASN A 226 8.84 4.93 -11.30
N SER A 227 8.70 6.16 -11.81
CA SER A 227 9.66 7.25 -11.60
C SER A 227 9.25 8.26 -10.53
N VAL A 228 8.09 8.07 -9.91
CA VAL A 228 7.52 9.02 -8.95
C VAL A 228 8.31 8.99 -7.64
N THR A 229 8.58 10.17 -7.08
CA THR A 229 9.09 10.31 -5.72
C THR A 229 8.12 11.13 -4.87
N ILE A 230 7.61 10.56 -3.77
CA ILE A 230 6.75 11.28 -2.82
C ILE A 230 7.32 11.18 -1.41
N ASN A 231 7.52 12.34 -0.77
CA ASN A 231 7.84 12.46 0.64
C ASN A 231 6.61 13.04 1.34
N ALA A 232 5.90 12.22 2.13
CA ALA A 232 4.66 12.63 2.78
C ALA A 232 4.81 12.70 4.30
N THR A 233 4.31 13.78 4.90
CA THR A 233 4.10 13.89 6.35
C THR A 233 2.60 14.02 6.61
N ALA A 234 2.01 13.06 7.30
CA ALA A 234 0.60 13.08 7.67
C ALA A 234 0.43 13.22 9.19
N ILE A 235 -0.18 14.33 9.59
CA ILE A 235 -0.45 14.68 10.99
C ILE A 235 -1.94 14.52 11.29
N GLY A 236 -2.80 14.75 10.30
CA GLY A 236 -4.25 14.63 10.44
C GLY A 236 -4.74 13.18 10.42
N GLU A 237 -4.50 12.49 9.30
CA GLU A 237 -4.94 11.11 9.06
C GLU A 237 -3.83 10.33 8.32
N ASP A 238 -4.10 9.84 7.11
CA ASP A 238 -3.21 8.96 6.36
C ASP A 238 -2.23 9.71 5.44
N ALA A 239 -1.10 9.09 5.09
CA ALA A 239 -0.20 9.67 4.10
C ALA A 239 -0.77 9.56 2.67
N ILE A 240 -1.03 8.35 2.18
CA ILE A 240 -1.65 8.13 0.87
C ILE A 240 -2.86 7.20 1.03
N ASN A 241 -4.04 7.73 0.71
CA ASN A 241 -5.31 7.04 0.85
C ASN A 241 -6.07 6.99 -0.49
N GLY A 242 -6.17 5.81 -1.09
CA GLY A 242 -7.08 5.54 -2.21
C GLY A 242 -8.36 4.88 -1.69
N ASN A 243 -9.51 5.13 -2.30
CA ASN A 243 -10.76 4.51 -1.82
C ASN A 243 -10.80 3.04 -2.18
N GLU A 244 -10.63 2.76 -3.47
CA GLU A 244 -10.75 1.41 -4.00
C GLU A 244 -9.38 0.76 -4.14
N TYR A 245 -8.47 1.41 -4.88
CA TYR A 245 -7.14 0.89 -5.14
C TYR A 245 -6.06 1.90 -4.82
N LEU A 246 -4.96 1.40 -4.27
CA LEU A 246 -3.67 2.06 -4.34
C LEU A 246 -2.71 1.13 -5.08
N ILE A 247 -2.13 1.64 -6.17
CA ILE A 247 -1.28 0.83 -7.01
C ILE A 247 0.07 1.48 -7.24
N VAL A 248 1.11 0.73 -6.88
CA VAL A 248 2.50 1.17 -6.89
C VAL A 248 3.22 0.38 -7.96
N ASP A 249 3.39 0.98 -9.15
CA ASP A 249 4.19 0.37 -10.24
C ASP A 249 5.66 0.22 -9.81
N GLY A 250 6.17 1.22 -9.10
CA GLY A 250 7.56 1.41 -8.70
C GLY A 250 7.69 2.76 -8.01
N GLY A 251 8.86 3.41 -8.10
CA GLY A 251 9.09 4.74 -7.51
C GLY A 251 9.65 4.69 -6.08
N THR A 252 9.72 5.85 -5.42
CA THR A 252 10.30 6.02 -4.09
C THR A 252 9.35 6.79 -3.17
N TYR A 253 8.97 6.19 -2.05
CA TYR A 253 8.00 6.75 -1.10
C TYR A 253 8.59 6.78 0.30
N SER A 254 8.66 7.97 0.89
CA SER A 254 9.07 8.17 2.29
C SER A 254 7.91 8.80 3.06
N LEU A 255 7.26 8.03 3.90
CA LEU A 255 6.01 8.41 4.57
C LEU A 255 6.21 8.46 6.08
N SER A 256 5.82 9.56 6.69
CA SER A 256 5.83 9.76 8.13
C SER A 256 4.42 10.09 8.61
N VAL A 257 3.89 9.29 9.54
CA VAL A 257 2.53 9.44 10.07
C VAL A 257 2.58 9.61 11.58
N SER A 258 1.98 10.68 12.08
CA SER A 258 1.84 10.95 13.52
C SER A 258 0.38 11.00 14.00
N ALA A 259 -0.57 10.96 13.07
CA ALA A 259 -1.99 10.83 13.37
C ALA A 259 -2.26 9.56 14.18
N ALA A 260 -3.09 9.65 15.23
CA ALA A 260 -3.29 8.58 16.20
C ALA A 260 -3.73 7.24 15.59
N LYS A 261 -4.51 7.29 14.51
CA LYS A 261 -5.00 6.12 13.77
C LYS A 261 -4.58 6.13 12.30
N GLY A 262 -3.68 7.02 11.92
CA GLY A 262 -3.32 7.22 10.52
C GLY A 262 -2.51 6.04 9.97
N LYS A 263 -2.58 5.86 8.67
CA LYS A 263 -1.89 4.83 7.91
C LYS A 263 -0.89 5.45 6.96
N GLY A 264 0.22 4.76 6.70
CA GLY A 264 1.11 5.17 5.60
C GLY A 264 0.41 5.01 4.26
N PHE A 265 0.01 3.77 3.95
CA PHE A 265 -0.83 3.45 2.80
C PHE A 265 -2.18 2.88 3.25
N LYS A 266 -3.27 3.37 2.65
CA LYS A 266 -4.64 2.89 2.85
C LYS A 266 -5.38 2.77 1.53
N ALA A 267 -6.03 1.62 1.30
CA ALA A 267 -7.07 1.41 0.28
C ALA A 267 -7.78 0.09 0.52
N ASP A 268 -8.93 -0.17 -0.11
CA ASP A 268 -9.53 -1.51 -0.08
C ASP A 268 -8.55 -2.54 -0.67
N THR A 269 -7.92 -2.23 -1.81
CA THR A 269 -6.91 -3.10 -2.43
C THR A 269 -5.61 -2.36 -2.66
N ILE A 270 -4.51 -2.93 -2.18
CA ILE A 270 -3.16 -2.41 -2.41
C ILE A 270 -2.37 -3.41 -3.23
N LEU A 271 -1.77 -2.94 -4.32
CA LEU A 271 -0.83 -3.70 -5.12
C LEU A 271 0.50 -2.95 -5.24
N ILE A 272 1.57 -3.60 -4.78
CA ILE A 272 2.94 -3.12 -4.89
C ILE A 272 3.67 -4.00 -5.90
N ALA A 273 3.91 -3.46 -7.09
CA ALA A 273 4.64 -4.15 -8.16
C ALA A 273 6.17 -4.04 -7.99
N GLY A 274 6.64 -2.98 -7.35
CA GLY A 274 8.06 -2.72 -7.12
C GLY A 274 8.32 -1.38 -6.44
N GLY A 275 9.56 -0.88 -6.57
CA GLY A 275 10.00 0.40 -5.99
C GLY A 275 10.46 0.29 -4.54
N THR A 276 10.61 1.44 -3.88
CA THR A 276 11.01 1.54 -2.47
C THR A 276 9.96 2.31 -1.69
N THR A 277 9.40 1.69 -0.67
CA THR A 277 8.40 2.27 0.24
C THR A 277 8.94 2.18 1.66
N SER A 278 9.15 3.33 2.29
CA SER A 278 9.55 3.43 3.70
C SER A 278 8.49 4.21 4.48
N ILE A 279 7.92 3.57 5.50
CA ILE A 279 6.80 4.07 6.29
C ILE A 279 7.18 4.06 7.76
N THR A 280 7.07 5.21 8.41
CA THR A 280 7.21 5.34 9.87
C THR A 280 5.94 5.92 10.46
N CYS A 281 5.27 5.15 11.31
CA CYS A 281 4.02 5.50 11.97
C CYS A 281 4.24 5.57 13.49
N THR A 282 3.95 6.74 14.06
CA THR A 282 4.19 7.04 15.48
C THR A 282 2.92 7.30 16.29
N GLY A 283 1.77 7.43 15.61
CA GLY A 283 0.46 7.53 16.25
C GLY A 283 0.12 6.27 17.05
N SER A 284 -0.66 6.39 18.13
CA SER A 284 -0.85 5.31 19.10
C SER A 284 -1.42 4.00 18.57
N SER A 285 -2.20 4.07 17.50
CA SER A 285 -2.86 2.96 16.78
C SER A 285 -2.67 3.14 15.26
N ALA A 286 -1.50 3.68 14.89
CA ALA A 286 -1.12 3.92 13.51
C ALA A 286 -0.42 2.67 12.97
N GLU A 287 -0.83 2.23 11.78
CA GLU A 287 -0.26 1.07 11.06
C GLU A 287 0.53 1.56 9.85
N GLY A 288 1.46 0.74 9.35
CA GLY A 288 2.21 1.08 8.14
C GLY A 288 1.34 1.03 6.89
N ILE A 289 0.79 -0.16 6.61
CA ILE A 289 -0.10 -0.43 5.48
C ILE A 289 -1.38 -1.05 6.02
N GLU A 290 -2.54 -0.54 5.59
CA GLU A 290 -3.85 -1.13 5.89
C GLU A 290 -4.65 -1.33 4.60
N ALA A 291 -5.14 -2.56 4.38
CA ALA A 291 -6.00 -2.89 3.24
C ALA A 291 -7.05 -3.97 3.55
N ASP A 292 -7.98 -4.23 2.63
CA ASP A 292 -8.67 -5.53 2.62
C ASP A 292 -7.78 -6.59 1.97
N TYR A 293 -7.22 -6.27 0.81
CA TYR A 293 -6.37 -7.15 0.02
C TYR A 293 -5.03 -6.48 -0.25
N LEU A 294 -3.94 -7.13 0.16
CA LEU A 294 -2.57 -6.67 -0.14
C LEU A 294 -1.85 -7.70 -1.02
N THR A 295 -1.31 -7.24 -2.15
CA THR A 295 -0.38 -8.01 -2.96
C THR A 295 0.94 -7.26 -3.12
N ILE A 296 2.05 -7.93 -2.80
CA ILE A 296 3.41 -7.43 -3.00
C ILE A 296 4.11 -8.36 -3.98
N ASN A 297 4.39 -7.87 -5.20
CA ASN A 297 5.07 -8.65 -6.22
C ASN A 297 6.59 -8.54 -6.13
N ASP A 298 7.10 -7.35 -5.86
CA ASP A 298 8.53 -7.06 -5.70
C ASP A 298 8.74 -5.72 -4.99
N GLY A 299 10.00 -5.26 -4.92
CA GLY A 299 10.40 -3.98 -4.34
C GLY A 299 10.86 -4.09 -2.90
N GLN A 300 11.20 -2.96 -2.29
CA GLN A 300 11.57 -2.86 -0.89
C GLN A 300 10.44 -2.15 -0.13
N VAL A 301 9.86 -2.83 0.85
CA VAL A 301 8.77 -2.30 1.69
C VAL A 301 9.20 -2.37 3.14
N GLU A 302 9.31 -1.22 3.79
CA GLU A 302 9.73 -1.10 5.18
C GLU A 302 8.68 -0.35 5.98
N CYS A 303 8.05 -1.04 6.93
CA CYS A 303 7.01 -0.49 7.79
C CYS A 303 7.45 -0.56 9.26
N LEU A 304 7.59 0.59 9.89
CA LEU A 304 7.74 0.72 11.34
C LEU A 304 6.50 1.39 11.90
N ALA A 305 5.72 0.65 12.68
CA ALA A 305 4.45 1.14 13.18
C ALA A 305 4.32 0.97 14.69
N LYS A 306 3.34 1.68 15.26
CA LYS A 306 2.96 1.52 16.66
C LYS A 306 2.03 0.35 16.83
N ASP A 307 0.99 0.31 16.01
CA ASP A 307 0.12 -0.83 15.85
C ASP A 307 0.79 -1.84 14.90
N ASP A 308 0.04 -2.47 14.00
CA ASP A 308 0.61 -3.42 13.04
C ASP A 308 1.53 -2.73 12.04
N GLY A 309 2.65 -3.39 11.72
CA GLY A 309 3.49 -2.92 10.63
C GLY A 309 2.73 -2.97 9.30
N ILE A 310 2.08 -4.10 9.00
CA ILE A 310 1.23 -4.30 7.83
C ILE A 310 -0.01 -5.09 8.29
N ASN A 311 -1.21 -4.59 7.96
CA ASN A 311 -2.48 -5.25 8.22
C ASN A 311 -3.29 -5.41 6.93
N ALA A 312 -3.87 -6.59 6.69
CA ALA A 312 -4.95 -6.75 5.73
C ALA A 312 -6.15 -7.54 6.26
N ALA A 313 -7.35 -7.01 6.06
CA ALA A 313 -8.58 -7.59 6.59
C ALA A 313 -8.96 -8.94 5.94
N LYS A 314 -8.49 -9.24 4.73
CA LYS A 314 -8.90 -10.46 3.98
C LYS A 314 -7.74 -11.30 3.45
N SER A 315 -6.69 -10.69 2.92
CA SER A 315 -5.51 -11.47 2.54
C SER A 315 -4.26 -10.63 2.32
N ILE A 316 -3.12 -11.26 2.61
CA ILE A 316 -1.79 -10.81 2.19
C ILE A 316 -1.17 -11.85 1.26
N VAL A 317 -0.69 -11.40 0.09
CA VAL A 317 0.07 -12.21 -0.86
C VAL A 317 1.42 -11.54 -1.11
N ILE A 318 2.51 -12.26 -0.84
CA ILE A 318 3.88 -11.81 -1.10
C ILE A 318 4.52 -12.75 -2.12
N ASN A 319 4.79 -12.26 -3.32
CA ASN A 319 5.44 -13.02 -4.39
C ASN A 319 6.95 -12.80 -4.46
N GLY A 320 7.44 -11.67 -3.94
CA GLY A 320 8.82 -11.24 -4.04
C GLY A 320 9.14 -10.01 -3.19
N GLY A 321 10.31 -9.42 -3.40
CA GLY A 321 10.75 -8.21 -2.72
C GLY A 321 11.47 -8.41 -1.38
N TYR A 322 11.84 -7.30 -0.75
CA TYR A 322 12.50 -7.18 0.55
C TYR A 322 11.56 -6.45 1.52
N ILE A 323 10.94 -7.22 2.41
CA ILE A 323 9.83 -6.76 3.25
C ILE A 323 10.27 -6.78 4.70
N TYR A 324 10.39 -5.59 5.29
CA TYR A 324 10.59 -5.43 6.72
C TYR A 324 9.35 -4.80 7.32
N THR A 325 8.80 -5.43 8.34
CA THR A 325 7.61 -4.92 8.99
C THR A 325 7.68 -5.14 10.49
N ARG A 326 7.39 -4.08 11.24
CA ARG A 326 7.49 -4.10 12.70
C ARG A 326 6.35 -3.34 13.34
N GLY A 327 5.55 -4.05 14.11
CA GLY A 327 4.69 -3.47 15.14
C GLY A 327 5.46 -3.29 16.43
N THR A 328 5.53 -2.07 16.95
CA THR A 328 6.25 -1.80 18.21
C THR A 328 5.40 -2.08 19.44
N ASN A 329 4.07 -2.08 19.30
CA ASN A 329 3.12 -2.50 20.31
C ASN A 329 2.09 -3.54 19.79
N ASN A 330 2.21 -3.99 18.53
CA ASN A 330 1.33 -4.99 17.92
C ASN A 330 2.13 -5.88 16.93
N ASP A 331 1.46 -6.51 15.97
CA ASP A 331 2.02 -7.50 15.07
C ASP A 331 3.00 -6.93 14.05
N GLY A 332 3.93 -7.76 13.60
CA GLY A 332 4.76 -7.44 12.45
C GLY A 332 3.92 -7.42 11.16
N LEU A 333 3.33 -8.56 10.83
CA LEU A 333 2.53 -8.81 9.63
C LEU A 333 1.22 -9.47 10.05
N ASP A 334 0.10 -8.76 9.95
CA ASP A 334 -1.23 -9.24 10.35
C ASP A 334 -2.14 -9.41 9.12
N SER A 335 -2.81 -10.56 9.04
CA SER A 335 -4.03 -10.66 8.28
C SER A 335 -5.15 -11.35 9.07
N ASN A 336 -6.28 -10.66 9.18
CA ASN A 336 -7.55 -11.23 9.64
C ASN A 336 -8.12 -12.29 8.68
N GLY A 337 -7.44 -12.54 7.55
CA GLY A 337 -7.72 -13.59 6.58
C GLY A 337 -6.45 -14.37 6.24
N THR A 338 -6.25 -14.73 4.97
CA THR A 338 -5.15 -15.64 4.59
C THR A 338 -3.84 -14.93 4.32
N ILE A 339 -2.72 -15.56 4.69
CA ILE A 339 -1.37 -15.15 4.28
C ILE A 339 -0.79 -16.17 3.31
N THR A 340 -0.28 -15.71 2.17
CA THR A 340 0.47 -16.51 1.20
C THR A 340 1.82 -15.87 0.90
N ILE A 341 2.91 -16.57 1.21
CA ILE A 341 4.28 -16.15 0.88
C ILE A 341 4.86 -17.11 -0.14
N ASN A 342 4.98 -16.64 -1.39
CA ASN A 342 5.54 -17.39 -2.52
C ASN A 342 7.02 -17.09 -2.77
N GLY A 343 7.55 -15.99 -2.23
CA GLY A 343 8.93 -15.57 -2.46
C GLY A 343 9.31 -14.33 -1.66
N GLY A 344 10.48 -13.78 -1.96
CA GLY A 344 11.02 -12.58 -1.30
C GLY A 344 11.82 -12.87 -0.03
N VAL A 345 12.25 -11.79 0.63
CA VAL A 345 12.86 -11.79 1.95
C VAL A 345 11.91 -11.07 2.90
N VAL A 346 11.31 -11.77 3.86
CA VAL A 346 10.35 -11.23 4.81
C VAL A 346 10.93 -11.27 6.22
N VAL A 347 11.02 -10.11 6.86
CA VAL A 347 11.41 -9.93 8.26
C VAL A 347 10.24 -9.24 8.97
N ALA A 348 9.46 -10.03 9.71
CA ALA A 348 8.28 -9.57 10.40
C ALA A 348 8.49 -9.65 11.93
N VAL A 349 8.39 -8.51 12.60
CA VAL A 349 8.79 -8.33 14.00
C VAL A 349 7.62 -7.80 14.82
N GLY A 350 7.05 -8.65 15.66
CA GLY A 350 6.07 -8.25 16.68
C GLY A 350 6.74 -7.92 18.01
N THR A 351 5.92 -7.81 19.05
CA THR A 351 6.35 -7.51 20.43
C THR A 351 6.13 -8.69 21.38
N GLN A 352 5.91 -8.45 22.66
CA GLN A 352 5.59 -9.51 23.64
C GLN A 352 4.20 -10.09 23.37
N THR A 353 3.95 -11.28 23.91
CA THR A 353 2.63 -11.94 23.89
C THR A 353 1.52 -10.96 24.29
N PRO A 354 0.40 -10.90 23.56
CA PRO A 354 -0.02 -11.86 22.52
C PRO A 354 0.59 -11.64 21.13
N GLU A 355 1.30 -10.54 20.90
CA GLU A 355 1.61 -10.09 19.55
C GLU A 355 2.66 -10.97 18.85
N GLU A 356 2.55 -11.04 17.53
CA GLU A 356 3.18 -12.00 16.66
C GLU A 356 4.14 -11.37 15.67
N GLY A 357 5.13 -12.15 15.23
CA GLY A 357 5.89 -11.79 14.04
C GLY A 357 4.99 -11.79 12.81
N ILE A 358 4.24 -12.87 12.62
CA ILE A 358 3.28 -13.07 11.54
C ILE A 358 2.00 -13.67 12.13
N ASP A 359 0.91 -12.91 12.07
CA ASP A 359 -0.44 -13.32 12.46
C ASP A 359 -1.33 -13.51 11.23
N CYS A 360 -2.04 -14.62 11.18
CA CYS A 360 -2.98 -15.02 10.14
C CYS A 360 -4.35 -15.36 10.74
N ASP A 361 -4.58 -15.05 12.02
CA ASP A 361 -5.88 -15.09 12.67
C ASP A 361 -6.58 -16.46 12.59
N GLN A 362 -5.77 -17.53 12.61
CA GLN A 362 -6.17 -18.94 12.44
C GLN A 362 -6.73 -19.32 11.06
N ASN A 363 -6.39 -18.56 10.02
CA ASN A 363 -6.69 -18.89 8.62
C ASN A 363 -5.55 -19.68 7.96
N ASN A 364 -5.68 -19.91 6.65
CA ASN A 364 -4.63 -20.55 5.86
C ASN A 364 -3.40 -19.64 5.76
N PHE A 365 -2.30 -20.08 6.37
CA PHE A 365 -0.98 -19.49 6.22
C PHE A 365 -0.10 -20.39 5.35
N THR A 366 0.14 -19.98 4.12
CA THR A 366 0.85 -20.76 3.10
C THR A 366 2.24 -20.22 2.82
N ILE A 367 3.25 -21.10 2.84
CA ILE A 367 4.63 -20.79 2.48
C ILE A 367 5.07 -21.72 1.34
N THR A 368 5.31 -21.16 0.16
CA THR A 368 5.82 -21.91 -1.01
C THR A 368 7.22 -21.49 -1.45
N GLY A 369 7.73 -20.36 -0.96
CA GLY A 369 9.06 -19.87 -1.26
C GLY A 369 9.51 -18.71 -0.38
N GLY A 370 10.76 -18.27 -0.54
CA GLY A 370 11.33 -17.07 0.09
C GLY A 370 12.17 -17.34 1.34
N ILE A 371 12.84 -16.29 1.83
CA ILE A 371 13.51 -16.27 3.14
C ILE A 371 12.56 -15.57 4.11
N ILE A 372 12.16 -16.25 5.18
CA ILE A 372 11.17 -15.75 6.12
C ILE A 372 11.74 -15.81 7.53
N LEU A 373 11.66 -14.68 8.22
CA LEU A 373 11.82 -14.57 9.66
C LEU A 373 10.59 -13.87 10.24
N GLY A 374 9.82 -14.60 11.04
CA GLY A 374 8.81 -14.04 11.93
C GLY A 374 9.31 -14.14 13.37
N ILE A 375 9.30 -13.05 14.12
CA ILE A 375 9.66 -13.05 15.54
C ILE A 375 8.69 -12.19 16.35
N GLY A 376 8.08 -12.77 17.37
CA GLY A 376 7.14 -12.09 18.28
C GLY A 376 6.91 -12.93 19.52
N GLY A 377 5.98 -12.53 20.38
CA GLY A 377 5.54 -13.27 21.55
C GLY A 377 4.85 -14.58 21.17
N ALA A 378 4.10 -14.54 20.07
CA ALA A 378 3.48 -15.69 19.44
C ALA A 378 3.73 -15.71 17.92
N SER A 379 3.13 -16.68 17.23
CA SER A 379 3.04 -16.73 15.78
C SER A 379 1.94 -17.70 15.35
N SER A 380 1.23 -17.33 14.30
CA SER A 380 0.38 -18.22 13.54
C SER A 380 1.21 -19.35 12.93
N ILE A 381 0.70 -20.57 13.00
CA ILE A 381 1.39 -21.77 12.53
C ILE A 381 1.10 -21.96 11.04
N PRO A 382 2.12 -22.06 10.15
CA PRO A 382 1.89 -22.34 8.73
C PRO A 382 1.05 -23.60 8.53
N THR A 383 0.11 -23.54 7.61
CA THR A 383 -0.82 -24.62 7.31
C THR A 383 -0.12 -25.70 6.48
N SER A 384 0.29 -26.79 7.13
CA SER A 384 1.17 -27.80 6.52
C SER A 384 0.64 -28.41 5.22
N SER A 385 -0.68 -28.48 5.03
CA SER A 385 -1.29 -29.03 3.80
C SER A 385 -1.19 -28.13 2.58
N THR A 386 -0.86 -26.84 2.75
CA THR A 386 -0.72 -25.87 1.66
C THR A 386 0.73 -25.43 1.45
N CYS A 387 1.61 -25.60 2.45
CA CYS A 387 3.03 -25.27 2.33
C CYS A 387 3.81 -26.29 1.50
N THR A 388 4.80 -25.80 0.74
CA THR A 388 5.77 -26.64 0.01
C THR A 388 7.22 -26.38 0.42
N GLN A 389 7.51 -25.22 1.03
CA GLN A 389 8.84 -24.92 1.57
C GLN A 389 8.88 -25.23 3.07
N PRO A 390 9.91 -25.95 3.57
CA PRO A 390 10.00 -26.27 4.99
C PRO A 390 10.12 -25.04 5.90
N SER A 391 9.47 -25.09 7.06
CA SER A 391 9.58 -24.09 8.11
C SER A 391 9.86 -24.71 9.49
N LEU A 392 10.54 -23.94 10.33
CA LEU A 392 10.83 -24.25 11.73
C LEU A 392 10.22 -23.18 12.61
N LEU A 393 9.35 -23.59 13.55
CA LEU A 393 8.89 -22.75 14.64
C LEU A 393 9.61 -23.15 15.92
N TYR A 394 10.18 -22.17 16.61
CA TYR A 394 10.85 -22.36 17.88
C TYR A 394 10.22 -21.47 18.96
N GLY A 395 9.73 -22.11 20.02
CA GLY A 395 9.26 -21.44 21.23
C GLY A 395 10.35 -21.31 22.28
N GLY A 396 10.62 -20.11 22.76
CA GLY A 396 11.66 -19.85 23.75
C GLY A 396 11.68 -18.40 24.24
N SER A 397 12.87 -17.86 24.46
CA SER A 397 13.08 -16.45 24.78
C SER A 397 14.30 -15.92 24.00
N CYS A 398 14.40 -14.61 23.87
CA CYS A 398 15.57 -13.96 23.30
C CYS A 398 16.03 -12.77 24.13
N THR A 399 17.30 -12.43 23.99
CA THR A 399 17.89 -11.21 24.57
C THR A 399 18.17 -10.24 23.43
N ALA A 400 17.87 -8.96 23.65
CA ALA A 400 18.21 -7.91 22.71
C ALA A 400 19.71 -7.96 22.38
N ASN A 401 20.04 -7.76 21.11
CA ASN A 401 21.40 -7.74 20.57
C ASN A 401 22.17 -9.08 20.70
N THR A 402 21.50 -10.18 21.07
CA THR A 402 22.10 -11.51 21.07
C THR A 402 21.64 -12.28 19.85
N ARG A 403 22.58 -12.61 18.97
CA ARG A 403 22.34 -13.33 17.72
C ARG A 403 21.64 -14.66 17.94
N ILE A 404 20.68 -14.99 17.09
CA ILE A 404 20.07 -16.32 16.95
C ILE A 404 20.39 -16.83 15.55
N SER A 405 20.85 -18.07 15.43
CA SER A 405 21.23 -18.64 14.13
C SER A 405 20.69 -20.05 13.97
N LEU A 406 20.15 -20.35 12.80
CA LEU A 406 19.84 -21.70 12.35
C LEU A 406 21.03 -22.23 11.55
N LEU A 407 21.58 -23.35 11.99
CA LEU A 407 22.69 -24.03 11.36
C LEU A 407 22.22 -25.34 10.71
N ASP A 408 22.80 -25.70 9.57
CA ASP A 408 22.62 -27.04 8.98
C ASP A 408 23.45 -28.11 9.73
N SER A 409 23.42 -29.35 9.24
CA SER A 409 24.17 -30.47 9.84
C SER A 409 25.69 -30.36 9.74
N GLU A 410 26.20 -29.50 8.86
CA GLU A 410 27.63 -29.22 8.69
C GLU A 410 28.09 -28.01 9.52
N GLY A 411 27.14 -27.29 10.15
CA GLY A 411 27.40 -26.10 10.93
C GLY A 411 27.39 -24.81 10.10
N ASN A 412 26.98 -24.85 8.83
CA ASN A 412 26.85 -23.66 8.00
C ASN A 412 25.61 -22.87 8.41
N ILE A 413 25.69 -21.53 8.31
CA ILE A 413 24.55 -20.64 8.58
C ILE A 413 23.50 -20.82 7.48
N VAL A 414 22.29 -21.16 7.88
CA VAL A 414 21.09 -21.11 7.02
C VAL A 414 20.48 -19.71 7.08
N LEU A 415 20.19 -19.25 8.30
CA LEU A 415 19.72 -17.90 8.61
C LEU A 415 20.30 -17.46 9.97
N THR A 416 20.62 -16.18 10.11
CA THR A 416 21.03 -15.60 11.38
C THR A 416 20.46 -14.20 11.55
N TYR A 417 19.96 -13.90 12.74
CA TYR A 417 19.27 -12.66 13.05
C TYR A 417 19.72 -12.10 14.40
N VAL A 418 19.75 -10.78 14.51
CA VAL A 418 20.00 -10.08 15.78
C VAL A 418 18.73 -9.33 16.18
N PRO A 419 17.98 -9.83 17.19
CA PRO A 419 16.78 -9.16 17.67
C PRO A 419 17.14 -7.85 18.37
N GLU A 420 16.40 -6.79 18.07
CA GLU A 420 16.62 -5.46 18.68
C GLU A 420 15.99 -5.34 20.07
N ALA A 421 15.02 -6.20 20.39
CA ALA A 421 14.31 -6.24 21.65
C ALA A 421 14.41 -7.63 22.31
N ALA A 422 14.35 -7.67 23.63
CA ALA A 422 14.27 -8.92 24.38
C ALA A 422 12.82 -9.38 24.48
N LEU A 423 12.56 -10.65 24.17
CA LEU A 423 11.25 -11.29 24.30
C LEU A 423 11.33 -12.38 25.38
N ARG A 424 10.50 -12.24 26.42
CA ARG A 424 10.50 -13.18 27.56
C ARG A 424 9.83 -14.50 27.19
N GLN A 425 8.83 -14.39 26.34
CA GLN A 425 8.24 -15.46 25.56
C GLN A 425 8.38 -15.05 24.11
N MET A 426 8.94 -15.94 23.29
CA MET A 426 9.21 -15.72 21.89
C MET A 426 8.73 -16.94 21.10
N THR A 427 8.05 -16.70 19.99
CA THR A 427 7.98 -17.63 18.87
C THR A 427 8.82 -17.09 17.73
N LEU A 428 9.75 -17.90 17.24
CA LEU A 428 10.58 -17.63 16.08
C LEU A 428 10.17 -18.57 14.96
N LEU A 429 9.64 -18.01 13.87
CA LEU A 429 9.34 -18.71 12.62
C LEU A 429 10.47 -18.47 11.63
N LEU A 430 11.07 -19.54 11.13
CA LEU A 430 12.12 -19.50 10.12
C LEU A 430 11.72 -20.36 8.92
N SER A 431 11.96 -19.85 7.71
CA SER A 431 11.89 -20.63 6.47
C SER A 431 12.92 -20.08 5.49
N ALA A 432 13.56 -20.97 4.73
CA ALA A 432 14.50 -20.59 3.69
C ALA A 432 14.47 -21.63 2.55
N PRO A 433 14.80 -21.26 1.30
CA PRO A 433 14.83 -22.19 0.18
C PRO A 433 15.88 -23.31 0.33
N THR A 434 16.87 -23.10 1.19
CA THR A 434 17.93 -24.07 1.51
C THR A 434 17.50 -25.07 2.59
N MET A 435 16.33 -24.91 3.21
CA MET A 435 15.79 -25.87 4.17
C MET A 435 15.18 -27.08 3.45
N THR A 436 15.49 -28.28 3.93
CA THR A 436 15.05 -29.55 3.32
C THR A 436 14.35 -30.42 4.37
N GLN A 437 13.16 -30.93 4.03
CA GLN A 437 12.44 -31.88 4.88
C GLN A 437 13.27 -33.17 5.03
N GLY A 438 13.37 -33.68 6.25
CA GLY A 438 14.18 -34.84 6.62
C GLY A 438 15.62 -34.52 7.04
N SER A 439 16.09 -33.29 6.81
CA SER A 439 17.43 -32.84 7.25
C SER A 439 17.42 -32.36 8.70
N ALA A 440 18.57 -32.46 9.36
CA ALA A 440 18.80 -31.99 10.72
C ALA A 440 19.32 -30.54 10.73
N TYR A 441 18.81 -29.74 11.67
CA TYR A 441 19.22 -28.36 11.90
C TYR A 441 19.43 -28.12 13.40
N THR A 442 20.31 -27.17 13.72
CA THR A 442 20.57 -26.74 15.09
C THR A 442 20.33 -25.25 15.22
N LEU A 443 19.42 -24.87 16.12
CA LEU A 443 19.20 -23.48 16.49
C LEU A 443 20.13 -23.12 17.65
N VAL A 444 20.86 -22.03 17.51
CA VAL A 444 21.85 -21.57 18.48
C VAL A 444 21.70 -20.09 18.80
N SER A 445 22.24 -19.67 19.95
CA SER A 445 22.24 -18.28 20.42
C SER A 445 23.66 -17.82 20.76
N GLY A 446 23.93 -16.53 20.56
CA GLY A 446 25.24 -15.91 20.82
C GLY A 446 26.31 -16.38 19.83
N GLY A 447 27.53 -16.58 20.36
CA GLY A 447 28.71 -16.88 19.56
C GLY A 447 29.34 -15.65 18.90
N THR A 448 30.54 -15.83 18.36
CA THR A 448 31.23 -14.80 17.57
C THR A 448 30.92 -15.02 16.09
N TYR A 449 30.17 -14.08 15.52
CA TYR A 449 29.84 -14.05 14.10
C TYR A 449 30.93 -13.34 13.31
N THR A 450 31.36 -13.96 12.22
CA THR A 450 32.20 -13.34 11.20
C THR A 450 31.39 -13.24 9.92
N ALA A 451 31.24 -12.01 9.42
CA ALA A 451 30.46 -11.75 8.22
C ALA A 451 31.07 -12.44 6.99
N SER A 452 30.20 -12.94 6.11
CA SER A 452 30.61 -13.37 4.78
C SER A 452 31.07 -12.16 3.97
N THR A 453 32.09 -12.35 3.13
CA THR A 453 32.50 -11.38 2.11
C THR A 453 31.89 -11.68 0.74
N SER A 454 31.01 -12.70 0.64
CA SER A 454 30.30 -13.02 -0.60
C SER A 454 29.37 -11.89 -0.99
N ALA A 455 29.38 -11.50 -2.27
CA ALA A 455 28.45 -10.50 -2.80
C ALA A 455 26.99 -10.95 -2.73
N ASP A 456 26.74 -12.27 -2.73
CA ASP A 456 25.40 -12.86 -2.66
C ASP A 456 24.91 -13.07 -1.22
N ALA A 457 25.68 -12.63 -0.21
CA ALA A 457 25.26 -12.70 1.18
C ALA A 457 24.11 -11.71 1.43
N LEU A 458 22.96 -12.23 1.86
CA LEU A 458 21.84 -11.42 2.30
C LEU A 458 22.27 -10.59 3.52
N SER A 459 21.91 -9.30 3.51
CA SER A 459 21.96 -8.42 4.68
C SER A 459 20.75 -7.50 4.64
N PHE A 460 19.76 -7.77 5.49
CA PHE A 460 18.51 -7.01 5.52
C PHE A 460 17.94 -6.98 6.94
N HIS A 461 17.83 -5.80 7.56
CA HIS A 461 17.31 -5.62 8.94
C HIS A 461 17.83 -6.65 9.94
N ASN A 462 19.15 -6.70 10.14
CA ASN A 462 19.85 -7.64 11.03
C ASN A 462 19.74 -9.14 10.67
N LEU A 463 19.05 -9.50 9.58
CA LEU A 463 19.03 -10.85 9.01
C LEU A 463 20.16 -11.00 7.99
N THR A 464 20.93 -12.08 8.12
CA THR A 464 21.85 -12.57 7.09
C THR A 464 21.67 -14.08 6.87
N ASN A 465 22.11 -14.58 5.72
CA ASN A 465 22.05 -16.02 5.36
C ASN A 465 23.43 -16.63 5.13
N ALA A 466 24.50 -15.93 5.53
CA ALA A 466 25.87 -16.32 5.27
C ALA A 466 26.80 -15.84 6.38
N GLY A 467 28.02 -16.38 6.40
CA GLY A 467 29.06 -16.08 7.38
C GLY A 467 29.44 -17.33 8.17
N THR A 468 30.25 -17.14 9.21
CA THR A 468 30.67 -18.23 10.10
C THR A 468 30.38 -17.86 11.54
N LEU A 469 30.07 -18.88 12.36
CA LEU A 469 29.76 -18.71 13.77
C LEU A 469 30.68 -19.60 14.61
N SER A 470 31.28 -19.04 15.66
CA SER A 470 32.11 -19.80 16.61
C SER A 470 31.58 -19.65 18.03
N SER A 471 31.72 -20.73 18.82
CA SER A 471 31.31 -20.80 20.22
C SER A 471 29.85 -20.36 20.53
N PRO A 472 28.84 -20.75 19.72
CA PRO A 472 27.47 -20.43 20.07
C PRO A 472 26.92 -21.41 21.13
N THR A 473 25.87 -21.01 21.83
CA THR A 473 25.14 -21.87 22.76
C THR A 473 24.00 -22.55 22.02
N THR A 474 23.90 -23.88 22.09
CA THR A 474 22.77 -24.60 21.49
C THR A 474 21.48 -24.30 22.23
N LEU A 475 20.46 -23.86 21.51
CA LEU A 475 19.10 -23.74 22.02
C LEU A 475 18.36 -25.06 21.83
N THR A 476 18.40 -25.60 20.61
CA THR A 476 17.77 -26.88 20.27
C THR A 476 18.36 -27.48 18.99
N SER A 477 18.18 -28.78 18.81
CA SER A 477 18.44 -29.48 17.55
C SER A 477 17.19 -30.24 17.12
N ALA A 478 16.84 -30.16 15.84
CA ALA A 478 15.64 -30.81 15.31
C ALA A 478 15.87 -31.32 13.89
N THR A 479 15.23 -32.44 13.57
CA THR A 479 15.04 -32.87 12.19
C THR A 479 13.72 -32.31 11.70
N LEU A 480 13.69 -31.73 10.49
CA LEU A 480 12.43 -31.26 9.90
C LEU A 480 11.60 -32.45 9.42
N SER A 481 10.89 -33.13 10.32
CA SER A 481 10.13 -34.36 10.01
C SER A 481 8.91 -34.11 9.12
N SER A 482 8.44 -32.86 9.06
CA SER A 482 7.35 -32.39 8.21
C SER A 482 7.69 -31.02 7.62
N VAL A 483 6.93 -30.60 6.60
CA VAL A 483 7.06 -29.27 5.98
C VAL A 483 6.89 -28.13 6.98
N VAL A 484 6.18 -28.34 8.07
CA VAL A 484 6.17 -27.43 9.24
C VAL A 484 6.64 -28.23 10.44
N THR A 485 7.71 -27.77 11.09
CA THR A 485 8.28 -28.43 12.28
C THR A 485 8.26 -27.46 13.45
N THR A 486 7.67 -27.87 14.57
CA THR A 486 7.56 -27.05 15.79
C THR A 486 8.42 -27.64 16.90
N VAL A 487 9.20 -26.79 17.56
CA VAL A 487 10.13 -27.18 18.63
C VAL A 487 9.98 -26.23 19.82
N GLY A 488 9.90 -26.78 21.03
CA GLY A 488 9.66 -25.99 22.24
C GLY A 488 8.18 -25.60 22.41
N ASN A 489 7.93 -24.71 23.36
CA ASN A 489 6.57 -24.26 23.70
C ASN A 489 6.19 -23.08 22.79
N VAL A 490 5.56 -23.39 21.66
CA VAL A 490 4.99 -22.36 20.78
C VAL A 490 3.56 -22.07 21.23
N SER A 491 3.30 -20.82 21.57
CA SER A 491 1.93 -20.33 21.71
C SER A 491 1.42 -20.00 20.31
N GLY A 492 0.42 -20.74 19.84
CA GLY A 492 -0.34 -20.29 18.68
C GLY A 492 -1.13 -19.04 19.09
N GLY A 493 -1.05 -17.97 18.30
CA GLY A 493 -1.92 -16.81 18.42
C GLY A 493 -3.36 -17.27 18.48
N GLY A 494 -3.98 -17.06 19.64
CA GLY A 494 -5.42 -17.15 19.74
C GLY A 494 -5.94 -15.84 19.19
N GLY A 495 -6.34 -15.85 17.92
CA GLY A 495 -7.00 -14.74 17.25
C GLY A 495 -8.14 -14.24 18.13
N ASN A 496 -7.88 -13.13 18.80
CA ASN A 496 -8.91 -12.35 19.43
C ASN A 496 -9.09 -11.21 18.44
N PRO A 497 -10.06 -11.30 17.50
CA PRO A 497 -10.17 -10.37 16.39
C PRO A 497 -10.15 -8.96 16.96
N GLY A 498 -9.15 -8.17 16.58
CA GLY A 498 -8.78 -6.85 17.12
C GLY A 498 -9.95 -6.14 17.79
N GLY A 499 -10.18 -6.50 19.05
CA GLY A 499 -11.24 -5.95 19.87
C GLY A 499 -10.71 -4.63 20.39
N GLY A 500 -10.84 -3.59 19.58
CA GLY A 500 -10.27 -2.28 19.86
C GLY A 500 -10.54 -1.79 21.29
N PRO A 501 -9.67 -0.97 21.87
CA PRO A 501 -9.99 -0.31 23.13
C PRO A 501 -11.23 0.56 22.90
N GLY A 502 -12.27 0.29 23.68
CA GLY A 502 -13.59 0.89 23.53
C GLY A 502 -13.56 2.40 23.27
N GLY A 503 -14.09 2.78 22.11
CA GLY A 503 -14.57 4.12 21.82
C GLY A 503 -16.04 4.01 21.47
N GLY A 504 -16.92 4.39 22.40
CA GLY A 504 -18.36 4.38 22.21
C GLY A 504 -18.75 5.08 20.92
N GLY A 505 -19.57 4.40 20.13
CA GLY A 505 -20.12 4.90 18.88
C GLY A 505 -20.95 6.17 19.12
N GLY A 506 -20.56 7.22 18.43
CA GLY A 506 -21.46 8.27 17.96
C GLY A 506 -21.35 8.33 16.45
N ARG A 507 -22.22 7.59 15.75
CA ARG A 507 -22.53 7.89 14.34
C ARG A 507 -23.21 9.26 14.30
N PRO A 508 -22.79 10.21 13.45
CA PRO A 508 -23.72 11.22 12.97
C PRO A 508 -24.49 10.61 11.78
N GLY A 509 -25.81 10.53 11.92
CA GLY A 509 -26.69 10.53 10.74
C GLY A 509 -26.43 11.82 9.95
N GLY A 510 -26.50 11.79 8.63
CA GLY A 510 -27.78 11.78 7.96
C GLY A 510 -28.35 13.20 7.92
N HIS A 511 -27.76 14.05 7.07
CA HIS A 511 -28.41 14.94 6.12
C HIS A 511 -27.40 15.39 5.09
#